data_AF-A0A932P9N1-F1
#
_entry.id   AF-A0A932P9N1-F1
#
_cell.length_a   1.000
_cell.length_b   1.000
_cell.length_c   1.000
_cell.angle_alpha   90.00
_cell.angle_beta   90.00
_cell.angle_gamma   90.00
#
_symmetry.space_group_name_H-M   'P 1'
#
loop_
_entity.id
_entity.type
_entity.pdbx_description
1 polymer ?
#
loop_
_entity_poly.entity_id
_entity_poly.type
_entity_poly.pdbx_seq_one_letter_code
_entity_poly.pdbx_strand_id
1 'polypeptide(L)' 'HKKVVLADFRTAARKHALLFQKHLGKTVPVADGKFAALAATLANSGLFVYVPKGVRLELPLHSVAWFTGPAP' A
#
# COMPACT_ATOMS: atom_id res chain seq x y z
N HIS A 1 -3.40 8.40 20.78
CA HIS A 1 -2.13 8.46 20.00
C HIS A 1 -2.42 8.32 18.50
N LYS A 2 -2.20 9.37 17.70
CA LYS A 2 -2.41 9.33 16.25
C LYS A 2 -1.17 8.70 15.59
N LYS A 3 -1.24 7.41 15.28
CA LYS A 3 -0.10 6.66 14.70
C LYS A 3 -0.16 6.69 13.17
N VAL A 4 0.91 7.15 12.54
CA VAL A 4 1.18 6.94 11.12
C VAL A 4 1.40 5.44 10.90
N VAL A 5 0.88 4.90 9.81
CA VAL A 5 1.10 3.49 9.43
C VAL A 5 2.02 3.45 8.23
N LEU A 6 3.13 2.73 8.37
CA LEU A 6 4.02 2.34 7.28
C LEU A 6 4.20 0.82 7.42
N ALA A 7 3.65 0.05 6.49
CA ALA A 7 3.67 -1.41 6.55
C ALA A 7 3.58 -2.04 5.16
N ASP A 8 4.04 -3.28 5.03
CA ASP A 8 3.72 -4.09 3.85
C ASP A 8 2.21 -4.43 3.78
N PHE A 9 1.72 -4.79 2.59
CA PHE A 9 0.31 -5.11 2.38
C PHE A 9 -0.21 -6.22 3.30
N ARG A 10 0.57 -7.28 3.56
CA ARG A 10 0.15 -8.39 4.40
C ARG A 10 0.02 -7.97 5.87
N THR A 11 0.92 -7.12 6.35
CA THR A 11 0.86 -6.54 7.70
C THR A 11 -0.30 -5.56 7.81
N ALA A 12 -0.51 -4.70 6.80
CA ALA A 12 -1.62 -3.76 6.77
C ALA A 12 -2.98 -4.46 6.72
N ALA A 13 -3.14 -5.49 5.89
CA ALA A 13 -4.37 -6.27 5.80
C ALA A 13 -4.72 -6.99 7.11
N ARG A 14 -3.72 -7.45 7.88
CA ARG A 14 -3.94 -8.16 9.15
C ARG A 14 -4.11 -7.24 10.35
N LYS A 15 -3.24 -6.22 10.50
CA LYS A 15 -3.19 -5.35 11.69
C LYS A 15 -3.99 -4.05 11.53
N HIS A 16 -4.31 -3.66 10.29
CA HIS A 16 -4.99 -2.41 9.96
C HIS A 16 -6.13 -2.62 8.94
N ALA A 17 -6.82 -3.78 9.00
CA ALA A 17 -7.80 -4.24 8.01
C ALA A 17 -8.85 -3.18 7.61
N LEU A 18 -9.46 -2.49 8.59
CA LEU A 18 -10.47 -1.48 8.34
C LEU A 18 -9.94 -0.28 7.54
N LEU A 19 -8.73 0.19 7.87
CA LEU A 19 -8.09 1.29 7.14
C LEU A 19 -7.64 0.83 5.75
N PHE A 20 -7.11 -0.38 5.65
CA PHE A 20 -6.65 -0.97 4.41
C PHE A 20 -7.80 -1.15 3.41
N GLN A 21 -8.88 -1.84 3.81
CA GLN A 21 -10.06 -2.08 2.98
C GLN A 21 -10.77 -0.78 2.56
N LYS A 22 -10.80 0.24 3.43
CA LYS A 22 -11.42 1.54 3.11
C LYS A 22 -10.75 2.26 1.94
N HIS A 23 -9.46 2.00 1.69
CA HIS A 23 -8.68 2.74 0.67
C HIS A 23 -8.24 1.88 -0.51
N LEU A 24 -8.15 0.55 -0.34
CA LEU A 24 -7.76 -0.35 -1.42
C LEU A 24 -8.79 -0.30 -2.56
N GLY A 25 -8.32 -0.15 -3.80
CA GLY A 25 -9.17 -0.15 -5.00
C GLY A 25 -10.08 1.06 -5.17
N LYS A 26 -9.95 2.11 -4.33
CA LYS A 26 -10.79 3.31 -4.41
C LYS A 26 -10.40 4.24 -5.56
N THR A 27 -9.10 4.42 -5.80
CA THR A 27 -8.58 5.32 -6.85
C THR A 27 -8.52 4.62 -8.21
N VAL A 28 -8.19 3.32 -8.21
CA VAL A 28 -8.15 2.48 -9.41
C VAL A 28 -9.07 1.28 -9.17
N PRO A 29 -10.34 1.38 -9.56
CA PRO A 29 -11.28 0.26 -9.50
C PRO A 29 -10.82 -0.96 -10.31
N VAL A 30 -11.21 -2.15 -9.86
CA VAL A 30 -10.97 -3.42 -10.57
C VAL A 30 -11.58 -3.40 -11.99
N ALA A 31 -12.66 -2.62 -12.17
CA ALA A 31 -13.37 -2.48 -13.44
C ALA A 31 -12.65 -1.60 -14.48
N ASP A 32 -11.54 -0.93 -14.13
CA ASP A 32 -10.78 -0.04 -15.04
C ASP A 32 -10.01 -0.80 -16.15
N GLY A 33 -10.18 -2.12 -16.23
CA GLY A 33 -9.72 -2.95 -17.33
C GLY A 33 -8.85 -4.12 -16.87
N LYS A 34 -8.42 -4.93 -17.84
CA LYS A 34 -7.70 -6.19 -17.58
C LYS A 34 -6.44 -6.04 -16.72
N PHE A 35 -5.72 -4.93 -16.85
CA PHE A 35 -4.50 -4.69 -16.07
C PHE A 35 -4.80 -4.25 -14.63
N ALA A 36 -5.87 -3.46 -14.41
CA ALA A 36 -6.32 -3.11 -13.06
C ALA A 36 -6.84 -4.35 -12.32
N ALA A 37 -7.62 -5.19 -13.00
CA ALA A 37 -8.07 -6.47 -12.47
C ALA A 37 -6.90 -7.41 -12.14
N LEU A 38 -5.91 -7.51 -13.03
CA LEU A 38 -4.70 -8.31 -12.79
C LEU A 38 -3.87 -7.78 -11.62
N ALA A 39 -3.69 -6.46 -11.51
CA ALA A 39 -2.97 -5.85 -10.40
C ALA A 39 -3.68 -6.12 -9.07
N ALA A 40 -5.02 -6.04 -9.04
CA ALA A 40 -5.81 -6.31 -7.84
C ALA A 40 -5.73 -7.77 -7.39
N THR A 41 -5.69 -8.73 -8.31
CA THR A 41 -5.54 -10.16 -7.98
C THR A 41 -4.13 -10.52 -7.54
N LEU A 42 -3.12 -9.86 -8.11
CA LEU A 42 -1.70 -10.07 -7.76
C LEU A 42 -1.20 -9.19 -6.62
N ALA A 43 -2.07 -8.41 -5.98
CA ALA A 43 -1.75 -7.51 -4.86
C ALA A 43 -1.41 -8.26 -3.55
N ASN A 44 -0.46 -9.20 -3.61
CA ASN A 44 0.10 -9.92 -2.47
C ASN A 44 1.30 -9.21 -1.84
N SER A 45 1.85 -8.21 -2.53
CA SER A 45 2.98 -7.39 -2.08
C SER A 45 2.71 -5.91 -2.38
N GLY A 46 3.43 -5.04 -1.68
CA GLY A 46 3.26 -3.60 -1.80
C GLY A 46 3.45 -2.90 -0.45
N LEU A 47 3.44 -1.58 -0.49
CA LEU A 47 3.60 -0.72 0.67
C LEU A 47 2.30 0.05 0.96
N PHE A 48 1.80 -0.06 2.18
CA PHE A 48 0.67 0.71 2.68
C PHE A 48 1.16 1.83 3.58
N VAL A 49 0.80 3.06 3.21
CA VAL A 49 1.10 4.28 3.96
C VAL A 49 -0.20 4.99 4.33
N TYR A 50 -0.39 5.25 5.62
CA TYR A 50 -1.52 6.04 6.10
C TYR A 50 -1.06 7.13 7.07
N VAL A 51 -1.37 8.38 6.73
CA VAL A 51 -1.11 9.56 7.56
C VAL A 51 -2.45 10.10 8.08
N PRO A 52 -2.69 10.11 9.40
CA PRO A 52 -3.93 10.64 9.97
C PRO A 52 -4.10 12.13 9.68
N LYS A 53 -5.36 12.58 9.60
CA LYS A 53 -5.68 14.00 9.38
C LYS A 53 -5.04 14.88 10.45
N GLY A 54 -4.34 15.93 10.00
CA GLY A 54 -3.65 16.89 10.86
C GLY A 54 -2.31 16.40 11.40
N VAL A 55 -1.79 15.27 10.93
CA VAL A 55 -0.41 14.85 11.20
C VAL A 55 0.49 15.34 10.07
N ARG A 56 1.58 16.02 10.43
CA ARG A 56 2.65 16.42 9.52
C ARG A 56 3.90 15.61 9.85
N LEU A 57 4.56 15.09 8.81
CA LEU A 57 5.84 14.41 8.94
C LEU A 57 6.96 15.45 8.81
N GLU A 58 7.94 15.40 9.72
CA GLU A 58 9.13 16.27 9.66
C GLU A 58 10.20 15.71 8.71
N LEU A 59 10.21 14.39 8.51
CA LEU A 59 11.13 13.68 7.65
C LEU A 59 10.37 12.91 6.56
N PRO A 60 10.95 12.74 5.36
CA PRO A 60 10.33 11.96 4.30
C PRO A 60 10.24 10.47 4.67
N LEU A 61 9.19 9.81 4.20
CA LEU A 61 9.12 8.35 4.22
C LEU A 61 9.93 7.80 3.05
N HIS A 62 10.73 6.76 3.31
CA HIS A 62 11.54 6.10 2.31
C HIS A 62 11.21 4.61 2.28
N SER A 63 11.07 4.05 1.07
CA SER A 63 10.91 2.61 0.85
C SER A 63 11.77 2.18 -0.33
N VAL A 64 12.69 1.24 -0.11
CA VAL A 64 13.54 0.65 -1.16
C VAL A 64 13.10 -0.78 -1.38
N ALA A 65 12.83 -1.14 -2.64
CA ALA A 65 12.60 -2.51 -3.06
C ALA A 65 13.78 -2.97 -3.91
N TRP A 66 14.44 -4.05 -3.49
CA TRP A 66 15.52 -4.68 -4.24
C TRP A 66 14.95 -5.86 -5.02
N PHE A 67 14.99 -5.76 -6.34
CA PHE A 67 14.67 -6.88 -7.21
C PHE A 67 15.99 -7.48 -7.68
N THR A 68 16.32 -8.67 -7.18
CA THR A 68 17.45 -9.44 -7.70
C THR A 68 17.00 -10.09 -9.01
N GLY A 69 17.19 -9.39 -10.13
CA GLY A 69 17.20 -10.01 -11.45
C GLY A 69 18.64 -10.39 -11.81
N PRO A 70 18.87 -11.39 -12.69
CA PRO A 70 20.17 -11.51 -13.34
C PRO A 70 20.49 -10.17 -14.03
N ALA A 71 21.75 -9.75 -13.98
CA ALA A 71 22.22 -8.61 -14.76
C ALA A 71 21.87 -8.87 -16.25
N PRO A 72 21.43 -7.85 -17.00
CA PRO A 72 21.11 -7.99 -18.43
C PRO A 72 22.31 -8.51 -19.23
#